data_AF-A0AAU4V4U0-F1
#
_entry.id   AF-A0AAU4V4U0-F1
#
_cell.length_a   1.000
_cell.length_b   1.000
_cell.length_c   1.000
_cell.angle_alpha   90.00
_cell.angle_beta   90.00
_cell.angle_gamma   90.00
#
_symmetry.space_group_name_H-M   'P 1'
#
loop_
_entity.id
_entity.type
_entity.pdbx_description
1 polymer ?
#
loop_
_entity_poly.entity_id
_entity_poly.type
_entity_poly.pdbx_seq_one_letter_code
_entity_poly.pdbx_strand_id
1 'polypeptide(L)'
;MCHMGDVLAGNHAVWEFESDSVLIRFARGIRTPRLPRLWHALGSRRIPLEAVSAVTVTVTGGKRDTVILRVVPRPGADPLMEAAAGQLKEACDPYRLVLPGDRAPAAVAFADALRSRLGPDADEPSERFLVDVPQPPLQLKAYDARVGFDGSAITFQWSRTGASSTKWKAGDQRFPLAALTGVEWCSPEGPGGHLRLLLRDTTGDPRPDHDLAAAVFGTGYGAVHESLPFAAAVLAALRARTPVASVPRARSGDDRLRHLSELHAAGLLTDAEYAALRDRFAAESL
;
A
#
# COMPACT_ATOMS: atom_id res chain seq x y z
N MET A 1 -31.55 -4.14 -5.68
CA MET A 1 -30.58 -4.26 -4.57
C MET A 1 -29.46 -5.16 -5.06
N CYS A 2 -28.21 -4.81 -4.80
CA CYS A 2 -27.08 -5.66 -5.18
C CYS A 2 -26.94 -6.83 -4.21
N HIS A 3 -26.78 -8.05 -4.72
CA HIS A 3 -26.68 -9.28 -3.93
C HIS A 3 -25.23 -9.77 -3.84
N MET A 4 -24.96 -10.68 -2.89
CA MET A 4 -23.65 -11.31 -2.75
C MET A 4 -23.36 -12.14 -4.02
N GLY A 5 -22.17 -11.96 -4.61
CA GLY A 5 -21.82 -12.51 -5.92
C GLY A 5 -22.19 -11.62 -7.10
N ASP A 6 -22.59 -10.37 -6.86
CA ASP A 6 -22.83 -9.41 -7.93
C ASP A 6 -21.56 -9.13 -8.72
N VAL A 7 -21.69 -9.23 -10.04
CA VAL A 7 -20.60 -9.06 -11.00
C VAL A 7 -20.80 -7.79 -11.81
N LEU A 8 -19.84 -6.87 -11.69
CA LEU A 8 -19.79 -5.65 -12.48
C LEU A 8 -18.68 -5.73 -13.50
N ALA A 9 -19.03 -6.15 -14.72
CA ALA A 9 -18.13 -6.14 -15.86
C ALA A 9 -17.98 -4.73 -16.44
N GLY A 10 -16.77 -4.20 -16.43
CA GLY A 10 -16.39 -2.96 -17.11
C GLY A 10 -15.46 -3.20 -18.30
N ASN A 11 -14.94 -2.11 -18.85
CA ASN A 11 -14.17 -2.14 -20.09
C ASN A 11 -12.84 -2.89 -19.99
N HIS A 12 -12.25 -2.93 -18.78
CA HIS A 12 -10.91 -3.45 -18.56
C HIS A 12 -10.76 -4.38 -17.36
N ALA A 13 -11.81 -4.51 -16.55
CA ALA A 13 -11.83 -5.39 -15.40
C ALA A 13 -13.26 -5.86 -15.12
N VAL A 14 -13.36 -6.96 -14.39
CA VAL A 14 -14.59 -7.47 -13.82
C VAL A 14 -14.44 -7.40 -12.30
N TRP A 15 -15.38 -6.75 -11.65
CA TRP A 15 -15.43 -6.67 -10.19
C TRP A 15 -16.49 -7.62 -9.68
N GLU A 16 -16.14 -8.42 -8.69
CA GLU A 16 -17.02 -9.36 -8.01
C GLU A 16 -17.11 -8.94 -6.55
N PHE A 17 -18.33 -8.72 -6.08
CA PHE A 17 -18.57 -8.35 -4.70
C PHE A 17 -18.79 -9.59 -3.84
N GLU A 18 -17.82 -9.86 -2.96
CA GLU A 18 -17.85 -10.96 -2.01
C GLU A 18 -18.37 -10.48 -0.64
N SER A 19 -18.45 -11.39 0.34
CA SER A 19 -18.96 -11.07 1.68
C SER A 19 -18.16 -10.00 2.41
N ASP A 20 -16.83 -10.01 2.25
CA ASP A 20 -15.89 -9.21 3.02
C ASP A 20 -14.85 -8.47 2.15
N SER A 21 -15.00 -8.54 0.82
CA SER A 21 -14.01 -7.97 -0.10
C SER A 21 -14.59 -7.71 -1.49
N VAL A 22 -13.82 -6.99 -2.30
CA VAL A 22 -14.03 -6.88 -3.75
C VAL A 22 -12.90 -7.61 -4.46
N LEU A 23 -13.25 -8.58 -5.29
CA LEU A 23 -12.31 -9.24 -6.18
C LEU A 23 -12.32 -8.55 -7.55
N ILE A 24 -11.16 -8.03 -7.94
CA ILE A 24 -10.93 -7.34 -9.20
C ILE A 24 -10.15 -8.27 -10.11
N ARG A 25 -10.79 -8.74 -11.18
CA ARG A 25 -10.13 -9.53 -12.23
C ARG A 25 -9.87 -8.65 -13.44
N PHE A 26 -8.60 -8.40 -13.77
CA PHE A 26 -8.25 -7.59 -14.92
C PHE A 26 -8.45 -8.39 -16.21
N ALA A 27 -8.95 -7.73 -17.26
CA ALA A 27 -9.11 -8.34 -18.57
C ALA A 27 -7.75 -8.81 -19.11
N ARG A 28 -7.72 -10.00 -19.72
CA ARG A 28 -6.53 -10.60 -20.34
C ARG A 28 -6.81 -10.89 -21.82
N GLY A 29 -5.88 -10.56 -22.71
CA GLY A 29 -5.94 -11.03 -24.10
C GLY A 29 -5.17 -10.19 -25.13
N ILE A 30 -4.93 -10.82 -26.29
CA ILE A 30 -4.24 -10.23 -27.46
C ILE A 30 -5.04 -9.05 -28.05
N ARG A 31 -6.36 -8.98 -27.77
CA ARG A 31 -7.28 -7.96 -28.28
C ARG A 31 -7.32 -6.66 -27.46
N THR A 32 -6.54 -6.57 -26.39
CA THR A 32 -6.52 -5.41 -25.49
C THR A 32 -5.13 -4.76 -25.36
N PRO A 33 -4.43 -4.44 -26.48
CA PRO A 33 -3.06 -3.90 -26.47
C PRO A 33 -2.94 -2.50 -25.85
N ARG A 34 -4.06 -1.83 -25.59
CA ARG A 34 -4.13 -0.50 -24.95
C ARG A 34 -4.20 -0.55 -23.43
N LEU A 35 -4.35 -1.74 -22.83
CA LEU A 35 -4.41 -1.83 -21.37
C LEU A 35 -3.02 -1.63 -20.77
N PRO A 36 -2.91 -0.93 -19.63
CA PRO A 36 -1.69 -0.85 -18.86
C PRO A 36 -1.13 -2.24 -18.58
N ARG A 37 0.16 -2.44 -18.89
CA ARG A 37 0.88 -3.69 -18.58
C ARG A 37 0.85 -4.03 -17.09
N LEU A 38 0.67 -3.03 -16.23
CA LEU A 38 0.52 -3.21 -14.78
C LEU A 38 -0.64 -4.16 -14.45
N TRP A 39 -1.76 -4.07 -15.16
CA TRP A 39 -2.91 -4.94 -14.92
C TRP A 39 -2.61 -6.41 -15.26
N HIS A 40 -1.80 -6.66 -16.29
CA HIS A 40 -1.33 -8.00 -16.59
C HIS A 40 -0.38 -8.55 -15.51
N ALA A 41 0.53 -7.71 -15.01
CA ALA A 41 1.46 -8.09 -13.95
C ALA A 41 0.75 -8.38 -12.62
N LEU A 42 -0.29 -7.61 -12.28
CA LEU A 42 -1.12 -7.84 -11.10
C LEU A 42 -2.03 -9.07 -11.28
N GLY A 43 -2.57 -9.27 -12.49
CA GLY A 43 -3.44 -10.38 -12.83
C GLY A 43 -4.86 -10.29 -12.22
N SER A 44 -4.95 -10.21 -10.91
CA SER A 44 -6.16 -9.93 -10.13
C SER A 44 -5.79 -9.27 -8.80
N ARG A 45 -6.75 -8.61 -8.16
CA ARG A 45 -6.54 -7.96 -6.86
C ARG A 45 -7.76 -8.16 -5.99
N ARG A 46 -7.56 -8.67 -4.77
CA ARG A 46 -8.60 -8.72 -3.73
C ARG A 46 -8.38 -7.55 -2.80
N ILE A 47 -9.39 -6.72 -2.58
CA ILE A 47 -9.36 -5.67 -1.56
C ILE A 47 -10.41 -5.98 -0.50
N PRO A 48 -10.01 -6.31 0.74
CA PRO A 48 -10.93 -6.45 1.86
C PRO A 48 -11.70 -5.16 2.12
N LEU A 49 -12.95 -5.24 2.59
CA LEU A 49 -13.75 -4.05 2.93
C LEU A 49 -13.11 -3.24 4.07
N GLU A 50 -12.43 -3.91 5.00
CA GLU A 50 -11.62 -3.28 6.04
C GLU A 50 -10.48 -2.40 5.51
N ALA A 51 -10.07 -2.61 4.24
CA ALA A 51 -9.05 -1.83 3.56
C ALA A 51 -9.63 -0.65 2.76
N VAL A 52 -10.95 -0.51 2.67
CA VAL A 52 -11.62 0.52 1.87
C VAL A 52 -12.00 1.70 2.75
N SER A 53 -11.62 2.90 2.32
CA SER A 53 -11.99 4.16 2.95
C SER A 53 -13.23 4.77 2.31
N ALA A 54 -13.27 4.79 0.97
CA ALA A 54 -14.40 5.37 0.24
C ALA A 54 -14.67 4.64 -1.07
N VAL A 55 -15.89 4.80 -1.57
CA VAL A 55 -16.28 4.37 -2.92
C VAL A 55 -16.90 5.57 -3.63
N THR A 56 -16.40 5.91 -4.81
CA THR A 56 -16.91 7.05 -5.60
C THR A 56 -17.49 6.58 -6.93
N VAL A 57 -18.53 7.28 -7.38
CA VAL A 57 -19.11 7.10 -8.71
C VAL A 57 -19.07 8.45 -9.40
N THR A 58 -18.46 8.50 -10.58
CA THR A 58 -18.37 9.72 -11.38
C THR A 58 -18.93 9.45 -12.77
N VAL A 59 -19.93 10.22 -13.16
CA VAL A 59 -20.48 10.19 -14.52
C VAL A 59 -19.76 11.26 -15.34
N THR A 60 -19.11 10.86 -16.41
CA THR A 60 -18.46 11.81 -17.33
C THR A 60 -19.42 12.13 -18.47
N GLY A 61 -19.86 13.39 -18.59
CA GLY A 61 -20.63 13.85 -19.75
C GLY A 61 -19.73 14.04 -20.96
N GLY A 62 -20.02 13.37 -22.08
CA GLY A 62 -19.22 13.47 -23.31
C GLY A 62 -19.76 12.63 -24.48
N LYS A 63 -19.00 12.55 -25.59
CA LYS A 63 -19.40 11.82 -26.82
C LYS A 63 -19.73 10.33 -26.61
N ARG A 64 -19.24 9.74 -25.52
CA ARG A 64 -19.68 8.44 -24.99
C ARG A 64 -19.85 8.68 -23.50
N ASP A 65 -21.09 8.64 -23.02
CA ASP A 65 -21.34 8.65 -21.59
C ASP A 65 -20.62 7.46 -20.97
N THR A 66 -19.77 7.72 -19.99
CA THR A 66 -19.10 6.67 -19.22
C THR A 66 -19.27 6.93 -17.73
N VAL A 67 -19.29 5.85 -16.98
CA VAL A 67 -19.39 5.87 -15.53
C VAL A 67 -18.12 5.27 -14.97
N ILE A 68 -17.50 5.99 -14.05
CA ILE A 68 -16.29 5.57 -13.37
C ILE A 68 -16.69 5.20 -11.95
N LEU A 69 -16.53 3.93 -11.60
CA LEU A 69 -16.60 3.46 -10.22
C LEU A 69 -15.17 3.36 -9.68
N ARG A 70 -14.90 3.95 -8.52
CA ARG A 70 -13.59 3.89 -7.88
C ARG A 70 -13.68 3.45 -6.44
N VAL A 71 -12.82 2.53 -6.03
CA VAL A 71 -12.58 2.18 -4.63
C VAL A 71 -11.33 2.92 -4.16
N VAL A 72 -11.40 3.54 -2.99
CA VAL A 72 -10.29 4.28 -2.39
C VAL A 72 -9.80 3.47 -1.20
N PRO A 73 -8.60 2.88 -1.26
CA PRO A 73 -8.01 2.20 -0.12
C PRO A 73 -7.71 3.19 1.01
N ARG A 74 -7.77 2.72 2.25
CA ARG A 74 -7.29 3.46 3.42
C ARG A 74 -5.77 3.70 3.29
N PRO A 75 -5.24 4.85 3.75
CA PRO A 75 -3.80 5.06 3.83
C PRO A 75 -3.13 3.90 4.59
N GLY A 76 -2.01 3.38 4.11
CA GLY A 76 -1.32 2.24 4.72
C GLY A 76 -1.98 0.86 4.57
N ALA A 77 -3.15 0.73 3.92
CA ALA A 77 -3.80 -0.58 3.74
C ALA A 77 -3.30 -1.33 2.50
N ASP A 78 -2.87 -0.61 1.45
CA ASP A 78 -2.39 -1.20 0.21
C ASP A 78 -0.91 -0.85 -0.05
N PRO A 79 0.01 -1.83 -0.04
CA PRO A 79 1.43 -1.56 -0.29
C PRO A 79 1.75 -1.02 -1.69
N LEU A 80 0.96 -1.36 -2.70
CA LEU A 80 1.13 -0.87 -4.07
C LEU A 80 0.77 0.61 -4.17
N MET A 81 -0.33 1.01 -3.54
CA MET A 81 -0.77 2.41 -3.54
C MET A 81 0.14 3.27 -2.64
N GLU A 82 0.58 2.72 -1.50
CA GLU A 82 1.54 3.34 -0.60
C GLU A 82 2.88 3.58 -1.32
N ALA A 83 3.44 2.54 -1.96
CA ALA A 83 4.69 2.66 -2.72
C ALA A 83 4.57 3.61 -3.92
N ALA A 84 3.40 3.69 -4.56
CA ALA A 84 3.17 4.61 -5.66
C ALA A 84 3.16 6.08 -5.21
N ALA A 85 2.84 6.36 -3.95
CA ALA A 85 2.82 7.70 -3.36
C ALA A 85 2.15 8.77 -4.25
N GLY A 86 1.02 8.41 -4.89
CA GLY A 86 0.27 9.30 -5.78
C GLY A 86 0.87 9.54 -7.18
N GLN A 87 2.03 8.95 -7.50
CA GLN A 87 2.68 9.11 -8.81
C GLN A 87 2.10 8.19 -9.91
N LEU A 88 1.22 7.25 -9.54
CA LEU A 88 0.57 6.35 -10.50
C LEU A 88 -0.48 7.11 -11.30
N LYS A 89 -0.37 7.09 -12.64
CA LYS A 89 -1.37 7.67 -13.53
C LYS A 89 -2.75 7.05 -13.27
N GLU A 90 -3.79 7.87 -13.31
CA GLU A 90 -5.18 7.44 -13.12
C GLU A 90 -5.59 6.28 -14.04
N ALA A 91 -5.11 6.28 -15.28
CA ALA A 91 -5.38 5.19 -16.24
C ALA A 91 -4.79 3.84 -15.83
N CYS A 92 -3.81 3.82 -14.93
CA CYS A 92 -3.19 2.61 -14.39
C CYS A 92 -3.75 2.22 -13.01
N ASP A 93 -4.64 3.02 -12.43
CA ASP A 93 -5.23 2.77 -11.12
C ASP A 93 -5.98 1.41 -11.10
N PRO A 94 -5.54 0.43 -10.29
CA PRO A 94 -6.19 -0.88 -10.22
C PRO A 94 -7.61 -0.82 -9.62
N TYR A 95 -7.94 0.24 -8.88
CA TYR A 95 -9.21 0.42 -8.20
C TYR A 95 -10.19 1.31 -8.96
N ARG A 96 -9.94 1.55 -10.23
CA ARG A 96 -10.80 2.32 -11.12
C ARG A 96 -11.45 1.40 -12.14
N LEU A 97 -12.78 1.32 -12.15
CA LEU A 97 -13.57 0.59 -13.14
C LEU A 97 -14.29 1.56 -14.07
N VAL A 98 -14.09 1.42 -15.38
CA VAL A 98 -14.81 2.23 -16.38
C VAL A 98 -15.92 1.38 -16.97
N LEU A 99 -17.12 1.92 -16.94
CA LEU A 99 -18.34 1.31 -17.43
C LEU A 99 -18.96 2.18 -18.52
N PRO A 100 -19.66 1.57 -19.48
CA PRO A 100 -20.59 2.28 -20.36
C PRO A 100 -21.65 3.08 -19.57
N GLY A 101 -22.13 4.20 -20.10
CA GLY A 101 -23.03 5.11 -19.40
C GLY A 101 -24.39 4.51 -19.00
N ASP A 102 -24.92 3.58 -19.78
CA ASP A 102 -26.14 2.83 -19.48
C ASP A 102 -26.02 1.94 -18.24
N ARG A 103 -24.79 1.65 -17.78
CA ARG A 103 -24.50 0.92 -16.54
C ARG A 103 -24.47 1.84 -15.30
N ALA A 104 -24.77 3.14 -15.42
CA ALA A 104 -24.78 4.06 -14.29
C ALA A 104 -25.63 3.57 -13.09
N PRO A 105 -26.87 3.07 -13.27
CA PRO A 105 -27.67 2.59 -12.14
C PRO A 105 -27.02 1.39 -11.43
N ALA A 106 -26.38 0.49 -12.18
CA ALA A 106 -25.68 -0.66 -11.61
C ALA A 106 -24.43 -0.24 -10.83
N ALA A 107 -23.67 0.73 -11.35
CA ALA A 107 -22.50 1.29 -10.67
C ALA A 107 -22.88 1.97 -9.34
N VAL A 108 -23.97 2.75 -9.34
CA VAL A 108 -24.51 3.41 -8.14
C VAL A 108 -24.97 2.36 -7.12
N ALA A 109 -25.78 1.37 -7.54
CA ALA A 109 -26.25 0.33 -6.65
C ALA A 109 -25.10 -0.48 -6.02
N PHE A 110 -24.06 -0.79 -6.81
CA PHE A 110 -22.86 -1.47 -6.33
C PHE A 110 -22.07 -0.61 -5.33
N ALA A 111 -21.90 0.68 -5.64
CA ALA A 111 -21.23 1.61 -4.74
C ALA A 111 -21.96 1.77 -3.40
N ASP A 112 -23.29 1.89 -3.43
CA ASP A 112 -24.11 2.02 -2.22
C ASP A 112 -24.06 0.72 -1.39
N ALA A 113 -24.08 -0.44 -2.04
CA ALA A 113 -23.92 -1.73 -1.37
C ALA A 113 -22.56 -1.85 -0.67
N LEU A 114 -21.48 -1.33 -1.26
CA LEU A 114 -20.16 -1.27 -0.61
C LEU A 114 -20.13 -0.27 0.53
N ARG A 115 -20.59 0.96 0.31
CA ARG A 115 -20.62 2.03 1.33
C ARG A 115 -21.39 1.60 2.58
N SER A 116 -22.49 0.88 2.42
CA SER A 116 -23.31 0.38 3.54
C SER A 116 -22.60 -0.65 4.44
N ARG A 117 -21.44 -1.17 4.02
CA ARG A 117 -20.67 -2.21 4.71
C ARG A 117 -19.27 -1.77 5.12
N LEU A 118 -18.92 -0.51 4.87
CA LEU A 118 -17.65 0.03 5.37
C LEU A 118 -17.68 0.05 6.90
N GLY A 119 -16.59 -0.40 7.51
CA GLY A 119 -16.45 -0.43 8.96
C GLY A 119 -16.29 0.97 9.56
N PRO A 120 -16.34 1.10 10.90
CA PRO A 120 -16.13 2.38 11.58
C PRO A 120 -14.74 2.99 11.30
N ASP A 121 -13.74 2.15 11.03
CA ASP A 121 -12.35 2.57 10.81
C ASP A 121 -12.07 3.04 9.37
N ALA A 122 -13.10 3.18 8.52
CA ALA A 122 -12.94 3.52 7.10
C ALA A 122 -12.24 4.86 6.88
N ASP A 123 -12.42 5.82 7.80
CA ASP A 123 -11.78 7.14 7.73
C ASP A 123 -10.39 7.17 8.40
N GLU A 124 -9.95 6.07 9.03
CA GLU A 124 -8.68 5.99 9.73
C GLU A 124 -7.59 5.30 8.88
N PRO A 125 -6.32 5.71 8.98
CA PRO A 125 -5.21 4.97 8.39
C PRO A 125 -5.18 3.52 8.90
N SER A 126 -4.76 2.59 8.05
CA SER A 126 -4.55 1.20 8.48
C SER A 126 -3.19 1.04 9.14
N GLU A 127 -3.17 0.32 10.26
CA GLU A 127 -1.94 0.00 10.99
C GLU A 127 -1.05 -0.98 10.22
N ARG A 128 -1.65 -1.84 9.39
CA ARG A 128 -1.00 -2.89 8.61
C ARG A 128 -1.49 -2.90 7.17
N PHE A 129 -0.69 -3.50 6.29
CA PHE A 129 -1.16 -3.79 4.94
C PHE A 129 -2.18 -4.93 4.97
N LEU A 130 -3.27 -4.74 4.23
CA LEU A 130 -4.41 -5.65 4.12
C LEU A 130 -4.58 -6.21 2.70
N VAL A 131 -3.86 -5.65 1.73
CA VAL A 131 -3.91 -6.06 0.33
C VAL A 131 -2.64 -6.81 -0.05
N ASP A 132 -2.82 -7.96 -0.70
CA ASP A 132 -1.73 -8.81 -1.14
C ASP A 132 -0.84 -8.17 -2.22
N VAL A 133 0.42 -8.60 -2.20
CA VAL A 133 1.46 -8.25 -3.16
C VAL A 133 2.15 -9.52 -3.70
N PRO A 134 2.83 -9.42 -4.85
CA PRO A 134 3.66 -10.51 -5.33
C PRO A 134 4.68 -10.96 -4.27
N GLN A 135 4.78 -12.28 -4.07
CA GLN A 135 5.70 -12.85 -3.12
C GLN A 135 7.10 -13.04 -3.74
N PRO A 136 8.18 -12.93 -2.94
CA PRO A 136 9.53 -13.24 -3.40
C PRO A 136 9.66 -14.72 -3.82
N PRO A 137 10.62 -15.05 -4.70
CA PRO A 137 11.68 -14.18 -5.23
C PRO A 137 11.19 -13.26 -6.36
N LEU A 138 11.59 -11.99 -6.31
CA LEU A 138 11.29 -11.00 -7.35
C LEU A 138 12.56 -10.48 -8.00
N GLN A 139 12.46 -10.11 -9.27
CA GLN A 139 13.54 -9.46 -10.02
C GLN A 139 13.01 -8.22 -10.73
N LEU A 140 13.85 -7.19 -10.76
CA LEU A 140 13.61 -5.94 -11.46
C LEU A 140 14.83 -5.61 -12.32
N LYS A 141 14.60 -5.42 -13.62
CA LYS A 141 15.64 -4.98 -14.53
C LYS A 141 15.59 -3.46 -14.64
N ALA A 142 16.46 -2.79 -13.90
CA ALA A 142 16.70 -1.36 -14.03
C ALA A 142 17.72 -1.08 -15.14
N TYR A 143 17.96 0.20 -15.44
CA TYR A 143 18.90 0.61 -16.49
C TYR A 143 20.34 0.32 -16.07
N ASP A 144 20.68 0.66 -14.83
CA ASP A 144 22.03 0.55 -14.27
C ASP A 144 22.23 -0.72 -13.43
N ALA A 145 21.18 -1.51 -13.16
CA ALA A 145 21.25 -2.67 -12.30
C ALA A 145 20.21 -3.74 -12.62
N ARG A 146 20.51 -5.00 -12.25
CA ARG A 146 19.48 -5.99 -11.93
C ARG A 146 19.29 -5.98 -10.42
N VAL A 147 18.06 -5.73 -9.98
CA VAL A 147 17.68 -5.72 -8.56
C VAL A 147 16.92 -7.01 -8.26
N GLY A 148 17.31 -7.69 -7.18
CA GLY A 148 16.64 -8.91 -6.71
C GLY A 148 16.11 -8.73 -5.30
N PHE A 149 14.98 -9.36 -4.99
CA PHE A 149 14.43 -9.43 -3.64
C PHE A 149 14.06 -10.87 -3.30
N ASP A 150 14.70 -11.41 -2.26
CA ASP A 150 14.54 -12.80 -1.82
C ASP A 150 13.60 -12.95 -0.60
N GLY A 151 12.98 -11.86 -0.13
CA GLY A 151 12.17 -11.82 1.08
C GLY A 151 12.96 -11.41 2.34
N SER A 152 14.27 -11.57 2.32
CA SER A 152 15.17 -11.27 3.45
C SER A 152 16.13 -10.12 3.17
N ALA A 153 16.47 -9.89 1.90
CA ALA A 153 17.42 -8.89 1.46
C ALA A 153 17.16 -8.47 0.01
N ILE A 154 17.64 -7.27 -0.32
CA ILE A 154 17.65 -6.72 -1.66
C ILE A 154 19.08 -6.75 -2.18
N THR A 155 19.28 -7.25 -3.40
CA THR A 155 20.60 -7.31 -4.05
C THR A 155 20.62 -6.45 -5.30
N PHE A 156 21.72 -5.74 -5.52
CA PHE A 156 21.98 -4.99 -6.74
C PHE A 156 23.16 -5.60 -7.46
N GLN A 157 22.92 -6.02 -8.70
CA GLN A 157 23.96 -6.46 -9.63
C GLN A 157 24.15 -5.38 -10.69
N TRP A 158 25.30 -4.73 -10.71
CA TRP A 158 25.50 -3.55 -11.56
C TRP A 158 25.64 -3.91 -13.03
N SER A 159 25.01 -3.13 -13.90
CA SER A 159 25.09 -3.27 -15.34
C SER A 159 26.41 -2.70 -15.85
N ARG A 160 27.20 -3.52 -16.57
CA ARG A 160 28.48 -3.10 -17.15
C ARG A 160 28.39 -1.86 -18.04
N THR A 161 27.27 -1.68 -18.73
CA THR A 161 27.06 -0.57 -19.68
C THR A 161 26.18 0.55 -19.14
N GLY A 162 25.48 0.31 -18.02
CA GLY A 162 24.52 1.27 -17.46
C GLY A 162 24.98 1.91 -16.15
N ALA A 163 25.78 1.21 -15.35
CA ALA A 163 26.21 1.69 -14.04
C ALA A 163 27.25 2.80 -14.13
N SER A 164 27.14 3.77 -13.22
CA SER A 164 28.16 4.80 -13.04
C SER A 164 29.48 4.19 -12.55
N SER A 165 30.57 4.92 -12.73
CA SER A 165 31.88 4.48 -12.23
C SER A 165 31.88 4.28 -10.71
N THR A 166 31.09 5.06 -9.97
CA THR A 166 30.89 4.94 -8.52
C THR A 166 30.30 3.58 -8.17
N LYS A 167 29.15 3.22 -8.78
CA LYS A 167 28.48 1.93 -8.56
C LYS A 167 29.33 0.75 -9.00
N TRP A 168 29.91 0.84 -10.19
CA TRP A 168 30.74 -0.23 -10.74
C TRP A 168 31.95 -0.55 -9.85
N LYS A 169 32.63 0.47 -9.32
CA LYS A 169 33.78 0.29 -8.42
C LYS A 169 33.39 -0.27 -7.05
N ALA A 170 32.20 0.05 -6.55
CA ALA A 170 31.70 -0.45 -5.28
C ALA A 170 31.38 -1.96 -5.32
N GLY A 171 31.19 -2.53 -6.51
CA GLY A 171 30.77 -3.92 -6.70
C GLY A 171 29.33 -4.15 -6.29
N ASP A 172 28.83 -5.36 -6.55
CA ASP A 172 27.45 -5.74 -6.25
C ASP A 172 27.11 -5.51 -4.77
N GLN A 173 25.91 -4.98 -4.51
CA GLN A 173 25.47 -4.61 -3.17
C GLN A 173 24.42 -5.59 -2.65
N ARG A 174 24.40 -5.81 -1.34
CA ARG A 174 23.35 -6.58 -0.65
C ARG A 174 22.92 -5.84 0.60
N PHE A 175 21.62 -5.52 0.66
CA PHE A 175 21.01 -4.82 1.78
C PHE A 175 20.04 -5.77 2.50
N PRO A 176 20.33 -6.19 3.74
CA PRO A 176 19.37 -6.97 4.51
C PRO A 176 18.16 -6.11 4.85
N LEU A 177 16.97 -6.71 4.86
CA LEU A 177 15.71 -6.01 5.14
C LEU A 177 15.72 -5.33 6.52
N ALA A 178 16.50 -5.84 7.47
CA ALA A 178 16.70 -5.25 8.80
C ALA A 178 17.41 -3.87 8.78
N ALA A 179 18.21 -3.60 7.76
CA ALA A 179 18.92 -2.33 7.61
C ALA A 179 18.06 -1.24 6.97
N LEU A 180 16.86 -1.60 6.49
CA LEU A 180 15.97 -0.71 5.76
C LEU A 180 14.87 -0.15 6.67
N THR A 181 14.42 1.05 6.37
CA THR A 181 13.26 1.72 6.98
C THR A 181 12.11 1.92 5.99
N GLY A 182 12.41 1.87 4.69
CA GLY A 182 11.42 2.09 3.64
C GLY A 182 11.99 1.90 2.25
N VAL A 183 11.15 2.19 1.27
CA VAL A 183 11.50 2.22 -0.15
C VAL A 183 10.83 3.42 -0.79
N GLU A 184 11.58 4.16 -1.59
CA GLU A 184 11.12 5.25 -2.42
C GLU A 184 11.04 4.75 -3.86
N TRP A 185 9.87 4.89 -4.48
CA TRP A 185 9.68 4.63 -5.90
C TRP A 185 9.35 5.94 -6.61
N CYS A 186 10.16 6.29 -7.61
CA CYS A 186 9.90 7.40 -8.51
C CYS A 186 9.50 6.86 -9.87
N SER A 187 8.36 7.32 -10.39
CA SER A 187 7.80 6.78 -11.63
C SER A 187 8.79 6.85 -12.81
N PRO A 188 8.99 5.75 -13.57
CA PRO A 188 9.84 5.74 -14.77
C PRO A 188 9.27 6.61 -15.92
N GLU A 189 8.02 7.05 -15.80
CA GLU A 189 7.37 7.90 -16.80
C GLU A 189 7.66 9.40 -16.59
N GLY A 190 8.25 9.77 -15.45
CA GLY A 190 8.72 11.12 -15.14
C GLY A 190 10.25 11.24 -15.24
N PRO A 191 10.79 12.47 -15.11
CA PRO A 191 12.24 12.67 -15.04
C PRO A 191 12.81 12.01 -13.78
N GLY A 192 13.97 11.37 -13.91
CA GLY A 192 14.69 10.80 -12.77
C GLY A 192 14.01 9.58 -12.13
N GLY A 193 13.25 8.78 -12.89
CA GLY A 193 12.65 7.54 -12.38
C GLY A 193 13.69 6.61 -11.77
N HIS A 194 13.42 6.12 -10.57
CA HIS A 194 14.33 5.25 -9.82
C HIS A 194 13.61 4.48 -8.72
N LEU A 195 14.27 3.44 -8.21
CA LEU A 195 13.93 2.78 -6.94
C LEU A 195 15.06 3.05 -5.96
N ARG A 196 14.79 3.65 -4.80
CA ARG A 196 15.78 3.89 -3.74
C ARG A 196 15.36 3.17 -2.46
N LEU A 197 16.30 2.46 -1.85
CA LEU A 197 16.12 1.89 -0.52
C LEU A 197 16.44 2.95 0.54
N LEU A 198 15.57 3.09 1.54
CA LEU A 198 15.79 3.99 2.66
C LEU A 198 16.49 3.21 3.77
N LEU A 199 17.72 3.57 4.08
CA LEU A 199 18.55 2.94 5.11
C LEU A 199 18.29 3.60 6.48
N ARG A 200 18.43 2.83 7.56
CA ARG A 200 18.16 3.33 8.93
C ARG A 200 19.11 4.44 9.40
N ASP A 201 20.41 4.28 9.13
CA ASP A 201 21.46 5.11 9.74
C ASP A 201 22.33 5.81 8.67
N THR A 202 21.84 5.95 7.44
CA THR A 202 22.63 6.49 6.33
C THR A 202 21.76 7.24 5.35
N THR A 203 22.16 8.47 5.02
CA THR A 203 21.57 9.23 3.92
C THR A 203 22.32 8.88 2.64
N GLY A 204 21.60 8.38 1.63
CA GLY A 204 22.16 8.07 0.31
C GLY A 204 22.63 9.33 -0.43
N ASP A 205 23.38 9.15 -1.53
CA ASP A 205 23.71 10.27 -2.42
C ASP A 205 22.39 10.83 -3.01
N PRO A 206 22.19 12.16 -3.00
CA PRO A 206 20.97 12.75 -3.56
C PRO A 206 20.77 12.37 -5.03
N ARG A 207 21.84 12.09 -5.77
CA ARG A 207 21.81 11.66 -7.17
C ARG A 207 21.63 10.14 -7.25
N PRO A 208 20.50 9.65 -7.81
CA PRO A 208 20.21 8.21 -7.85
C PRO A 208 21.24 7.36 -8.63
N ASP A 209 21.97 7.95 -9.58
CA ASP A 209 23.00 7.27 -10.37
C ASP A 209 24.33 7.10 -9.62
N HIS A 210 24.54 7.84 -8.53
CA HIS A 210 25.70 7.73 -7.64
C HIS A 210 25.38 6.97 -6.34
N ASP A 211 24.10 6.87 -5.98
CA ASP A 211 23.63 6.21 -4.77
C ASP A 211 23.65 4.67 -4.88
N LEU A 212 24.44 4.01 -4.01
CA LEU A 212 24.56 2.55 -3.98
C LEU A 212 23.27 1.84 -3.54
N ALA A 213 22.36 2.55 -2.88
CA ALA A 213 21.06 2.05 -2.45
C ALA A 213 19.94 2.36 -3.46
N ALA A 214 20.28 2.89 -4.65
CA ALA A 214 19.31 3.21 -5.70
C ALA A 214 19.59 2.47 -7.02
N ALA A 215 18.53 2.16 -7.76
CA ALA A 215 18.59 1.71 -9.13
C ALA A 215 17.82 2.69 -10.02
N VAL A 216 18.46 3.12 -11.11
CA VAL A 216 17.94 4.12 -12.03
C VAL A 216 17.12 3.45 -13.12
N PHE A 217 15.96 4.02 -13.44
CA PHE A 217 15.13 3.57 -14.55
C PHE A 217 15.54 4.28 -15.84
N GLY A 218 15.20 3.67 -16.97
CA GLY A 218 15.54 4.21 -18.29
C GLY A 218 14.57 3.71 -19.33
N THR A 219 14.73 4.15 -20.58
CA THR A 219 13.84 3.73 -21.68
C THR A 219 13.87 2.20 -21.82
N GLY A 220 12.73 1.56 -21.52
CA GLY A 220 12.58 0.10 -21.57
C GLY A 220 13.07 -0.66 -20.32
N TYR A 221 13.49 0.04 -19.26
CA TYR A 221 13.97 -0.55 -18.01
C TYR A 221 13.25 0.05 -16.80
N GLY A 222 12.93 -0.79 -15.82
CA GLY A 222 12.23 -0.35 -14.61
C GLY A 222 10.81 0.13 -14.89
N ALA A 223 10.12 -0.50 -15.85
CA ALA A 223 8.77 -0.10 -16.23
C ALA A 223 7.79 -0.28 -15.06
N VAL A 224 6.73 0.54 -15.01
CA VAL A 224 5.76 0.57 -13.89
C VAL A 224 5.27 -0.82 -13.48
N HIS A 225 4.96 -1.68 -14.47
CA HIS A 225 4.45 -3.05 -14.25
C HIS A 225 5.45 -4.03 -13.60
N GLU A 226 6.73 -3.68 -13.55
CA GLU A 226 7.78 -4.46 -12.88
C GLU A 226 8.24 -3.75 -11.61
N SER A 227 8.54 -2.46 -11.71
CA SER A 227 9.14 -1.67 -10.62
C SER A 227 8.20 -1.43 -9.45
N LEU A 228 6.92 -1.13 -9.73
CA LEU A 228 5.98 -0.76 -8.68
C LEU A 228 5.54 -2.00 -7.85
N PRO A 229 5.19 -3.15 -8.45
CA PRO A 229 4.95 -4.37 -7.67
C PRO A 229 6.18 -4.83 -6.87
N PHE A 230 7.39 -4.64 -7.41
CA PHE A 230 8.63 -4.90 -6.68
C PHE A 230 8.75 -4.01 -5.43
N ALA A 231 8.55 -2.69 -5.58
CA ALA A 231 8.58 -1.75 -4.46
C ALA A 231 7.53 -2.09 -3.40
N ALA A 232 6.31 -2.41 -3.84
CA ALA A 232 5.20 -2.81 -2.98
C ALA A 232 5.53 -4.08 -2.16
N ALA A 233 6.16 -5.08 -2.77
CA ALA A 233 6.57 -6.30 -2.09
C ALA A 233 7.65 -6.06 -1.02
N VAL A 234 8.64 -5.22 -1.33
CA VAL A 234 9.67 -4.81 -0.36
C VAL A 234 9.03 -4.06 0.81
N LEU A 235 8.14 -3.11 0.53
CA LEU A 235 7.45 -2.32 1.55
C LEU A 235 6.56 -3.20 2.45
N ALA A 236 5.82 -4.14 1.87
CA ALA A 236 5.00 -5.08 2.62
C ALA A 236 5.85 -5.94 3.57
N ALA A 237 6.99 -6.46 3.09
CA ALA A 237 7.90 -7.25 3.90
C ALA A 237 8.54 -6.43 5.03
N LEU A 238 8.83 -5.15 4.81
CA LEU A 238 9.31 -4.25 5.87
C LEU A 238 8.29 -4.10 6.98
N ARG A 239 7.04 -3.82 6.64
CA ARG A 239 5.98 -3.56 7.62
C ARG A 239 5.56 -4.82 8.37
N ALA A 240 5.64 -5.99 7.75
CA ALA A 240 5.43 -7.28 8.42
C ALA A 240 6.51 -7.59 9.47
N ARG A 241 7.71 -7.00 9.35
CA ARG A 241 8.81 -7.17 10.32
C ARG A 241 8.75 -6.22 11.48
N THR A 242 8.20 -5.02 11.28
CA THR A 242 7.96 -4.09 12.38
C THR A 242 6.93 -4.75 13.30
N PRO A 243 7.30 -5.15 14.52
CA PRO A 243 6.29 -5.59 15.47
C PRO A 243 5.31 -4.42 15.59
N VAL A 244 4.04 -4.64 15.29
CA VAL A 244 3.00 -3.69 15.65
C VAL A 244 3.11 -3.57 17.16
N ALA A 245 3.79 -2.52 17.63
CA ALA A 245 3.71 -2.13 19.02
C ALA A 245 2.24 -1.78 19.19
N SER A 246 1.48 -2.70 19.77
CA SER A 246 0.13 -2.43 20.23
C SER A 246 0.27 -1.21 21.13
N VAL A 247 -0.12 -0.04 20.63
CA VAL A 247 -0.30 1.12 21.48
C VAL A 247 -1.34 0.67 22.49
N PRO A 248 -1.05 0.61 23.80
CA PRO A 248 -2.05 0.21 24.75
C PRO A 248 -3.17 1.25 24.64
N ARG A 249 -4.31 0.79 24.12
CA ARG A 249 -5.57 1.54 24.09
C ARG A 249 -5.69 2.27 25.42
N ALA A 250 -5.98 3.58 25.39
CA ALA A 250 -6.15 4.37 26.58
C ALA A 250 -7.10 3.61 27.54
N ARG A 251 -6.55 3.11 28.64
CA ARG A 251 -7.27 2.28 29.61
C ARG A 251 -8.52 3.04 30.04
N SER A 252 -9.67 2.37 30.06
CA SER A 252 -10.91 2.93 30.60
C SER A 252 -10.68 3.43 32.04
N GLY A 253 -11.47 4.38 32.52
CA GLY A 253 -11.33 4.92 33.89
C GLY A 253 -11.28 3.81 34.96
N ASP A 254 -12.07 2.76 34.76
CA ASP A 254 -12.13 1.58 35.65
C ASP A 254 -10.83 0.78 35.69
N ASP A 255 -10.14 0.66 34.55
CA ASP A 255 -8.87 -0.06 34.45
C ASP A 255 -7.72 0.74 35.08
N ARG A 256 -7.80 2.08 35.08
CA ARG A 256 -6.84 2.96 35.77
C ARG A 256 -7.01 2.88 37.29
N LEU A 257 -8.24 2.85 37.77
CA LEU A 257 -8.56 2.70 39.19
C LEU A 257 -8.11 1.33 39.72
N ARG A 258 -8.33 0.26 38.95
CA ARG A 258 -7.85 -1.09 39.30
C ARG A 258 -6.33 -1.14 39.38
N HIS A 259 -5.63 -0.54 38.41
CA HIS A 259 -4.18 -0.53 38.40
C HIS A 259 -3.57 0.30 39.54
N LEU A 260 -4.20 1.42 39.91
CA LEU A 260 -3.81 2.18 41.11
C LEU A 260 -3.94 1.34 42.37
N SER A 261 -5.03 0.57 42.51
CA SER A 261 -5.21 -0.30 43.67
C SER A 261 -4.17 -1.41 43.74
N GLU A 262 -3.72 -1.92 42.59
CA GLU A 262 -2.65 -2.92 42.50
C GLU A 262 -1.30 -2.34 42.93
N LEU A 263 -0.99 -1.10 42.51
CA LEU A 263 0.24 -0.40 42.88
C LEU A 263 0.29 -0.05 44.37
N HIS A 264 -0.85 0.34 44.95
CA HIS A 264 -0.97 0.56 46.40
C HIS A 264 -0.81 -0.75 47.19
N ALA A 265 -1.46 -1.82 46.76
CA ALA A 265 -1.34 -3.14 47.38
C ALA A 265 0.10 -3.71 47.27
N ALA A 266 0.84 -3.34 46.23
CA ALA A 266 2.26 -3.66 46.06
C ALA A 266 3.20 -2.78 46.91
N GLY A 267 2.68 -1.81 47.68
CA GLY A 267 3.45 -0.89 48.51
C GLY A 267 4.26 0.13 47.72
N LEU A 268 3.95 0.31 46.42
CA LEU A 268 4.65 1.25 45.53
C LEU A 268 4.06 2.67 45.59
N LEU A 269 2.95 2.86 46.32
CA LEU A 269 2.32 4.15 46.58
C LEU A 269 2.00 4.26 48.06
N THR A 270 2.23 5.44 48.63
CA THR A 270 1.75 5.77 49.97
C THR A 270 0.24 5.99 49.97
N ASP A 271 -0.40 5.86 51.14
CA ASP A 271 -1.85 6.08 51.30
C ASP A 271 -2.29 7.47 50.82
N ALA A 272 -1.46 8.48 51.06
CA ALA A 272 -1.71 9.87 50.65
C ALA A 272 -1.63 10.04 49.12
N GLU A 273 -0.65 9.40 48.47
CA GLU A 273 -0.48 9.46 47.02
C GLU A 273 -1.59 8.68 46.30
N TYR A 274 -2.00 7.53 46.84
CA TYR A 274 -3.11 6.75 46.31
C TYR A 274 -4.43 7.53 46.38
N ALA A 275 -4.73 8.17 47.52
CA ALA A 275 -5.94 8.96 47.68
C ALA A 275 -5.99 10.15 46.70
N ALA A 276 -4.90 10.90 46.56
CA ALA A 276 -4.83 12.03 45.64
C ALA A 276 -5.00 11.62 44.17
N LEU A 277 -4.38 10.51 43.76
CA LEU A 277 -4.47 10.01 42.39
C LEU A 277 -5.86 9.45 42.06
N ARG A 278 -6.46 8.71 43.00
CA ARG A 278 -7.82 8.18 42.85
C ARG A 278 -8.84 9.32 42.69
N ASP A 279 -8.76 10.36 43.51
CA ASP A 279 -9.71 11.48 43.47
C ASP A 279 -9.55 12.29 42.17
N ARG A 280 -8.31 12.45 41.66
CA ARG A 280 -8.04 13.05 40.35
C ARG A 280 -8.68 12.25 39.22
N PHE A 281 -8.51 10.93 39.19
CA PHE A 281 -9.07 10.10 38.12
C PHE A 281 -10.59 9.96 38.21
N ALA A 282 -11.17 10.04 39.41
CA ALA A 282 -12.61 10.12 39.59
C ALA A 282 -13.18 11.44 39.04
N ALA A 283 -12.46 12.56 39.21
CA ALA A 283 -12.84 13.86 38.67
C ALA A 283 -12.70 13.94 37.13
N GLU A 284 -11.75 13.20 36.54
CA GLU A 284 -11.56 13.10 35.09
C GLU A 284 -12.59 12.17 34.39
N SER A 285 -13.37 11.41 35.15
CA SER A 285 -14.35 10.43 34.63
C SER A 285 -15.83 10.91 34.71
N LEU A 286 -16.05 12.17 35.11
CA LEU A 286 -17.33 12.89 35.11
C LEU A 286 -17.39 13.88 33.93
#